data_AF-A0A844DKF3-F1
#
_entry.id   AF-A0A844DKF3-F1
#
_cell.length_a   1.000
_cell.length_b   1.000
_cell.length_c   1.000
_cell.angle_alpha   90.00
_cell.angle_beta   90.00
_cell.angle_gamma   90.00
#
_symmetry.space_group_name_H-M   'P 1'
#
loop_
_entity.id
_entity.type
_entity.pdbx_description
1 polymer ?
#
loop_
_entity_poly.entity_id
_entity_poly.type
_entity_poly.pdbx_seq_one_letter_code
_entity_poly.pdbx_strand_id
1 'polypeptide(L)'
;MSYYGFVVTDSGRELIAKLVAGQQLPISKIMVGSGTIPDDVKPAAMTALVEPVAAGTSTAPVYDGASVRMIVEYRSDLNGGLDHGFWLREFGVFAFDPDKGEVLIYYGTLGDYPQYVSAASNTGVDVRRFPVCIVIGEGLGVTVDYKCEAWMTAEDVEQYCSVTMLPAFLKEAQKLVDAHNDDEEAHHPIQNSISDVSARLALLELMFNTSVTGNPFTVTFETLDGTVVEGVWNTTAKRIEF
;
A
#
# COMPACT_ATOMS: atom_id res chain seq x y z
N MET A 1 -33.05 24.11 -19.28
CA MET A 1 -32.70 22.67 -19.24
C MET A 1 -31.73 22.54 -18.09
N SER A 2 -32.07 21.78 -17.04
CA SER A 2 -31.24 21.74 -15.84
C SER A 2 -29.92 21.02 -16.13
N TYR A 3 -28.81 21.57 -15.61
CA TYR A 3 -27.51 20.93 -15.72
C TYR A 3 -27.43 19.76 -14.73
N TYR A 4 -27.18 18.56 -15.26
CA TYR A 4 -26.78 17.38 -14.49
C TYR A 4 -25.36 17.00 -14.90
N GLY A 5 -24.47 16.89 -13.93
CA GLY A 5 -23.09 16.49 -14.18
C GLY A 5 -22.09 17.30 -13.38
N PHE A 6 -20.83 16.99 -13.63
CA PHE A 6 -19.71 17.49 -12.84
C PHE A 6 -18.69 18.15 -13.75
N VAL A 7 -18.15 19.28 -13.32
CA VAL A 7 -17.25 20.09 -14.17
C VAL A 7 -16.10 20.67 -13.36
N VAL A 8 -14.92 20.75 -13.98
CA VAL A 8 -13.81 21.57 -13.49
C VAL A 8 -14.12 23.03 -13.80
N THR A 9 -14.12 23.86 -12.76
CA THR A 9 -14.41 25.30 -12.88
C THR A 9 -13.28 26.04 -13.60
N ASP A 10 -13.55 27.28 -14.01
CA ASP A 10 -12.55 28.13 -14.66
C ASP A 10 -11.37 28.41 -13.71
N SER A 11 -11.65 28.65 -12.43
CA SER A 11 -10.61 28.78 -11.39
C SER A 11 -9.84 27.48 -11.18
N GLY A 12 -10.50 26.33 -11.27
CA GLY A 12 -9.85 25.01 -11.21
C GLY A 12 -8.90 24.78 -12.38
N ARG A 13 -9.31 25.13 -13.60
CA ARG A 13 -8.44 25.01 -14.79
C ARG A 13 -7.24 25.94 -14.71
N GLU A 14 -7.44 27.17 -14.25
CA GLU A 14 -6.35 28.12 -14.03
C GLU A 14 -5.36 27.59 -13.00
N LEU A 15 -5.83 27.07 -11.85
CA LEU A 15 -4.96 26.48 -10.84
C LEU A 15 -4.20 25.28 -11.39
N ILE A 16 -4.89 24.37 -12.07
CA ILE A 16 -4.27 23.18 -12.69
C ILE A 16 -3.20 23.59 -13.71
N ALA A 17 -3.46 24.63 -14.52
CA ALA A 17 -2.49 25.12 -15.51
C ALA A 17 -1.25 25.77 -14.88
N LYS A 18 -1.33 26.26 -13.63
CA LYS A 18 -0.19 26.77 -12.88
C LYS A 18 0.68 25.65 -12.28
N LEU A 19 0.11 24.45 -12.08
CA LEU A 19 0.85 23.34 -11.50
C LEU A 19 1.99 22.93 -12.43
N VAL A 20 3.22 22.99 -11.94
CA VAL A 20 4.40 22.46 -12.63
C VAL A 20 4.75 21.07 -12.12
N ALA A 21 5.42 20.26 -12.95
CA ALA A 21 5.83 18.90 -12.59
C ALA A 21 6.45 18.84 -11.18
N GLY A 22 5.96 17.91 -10.35
CA GLY A 22 6.34 17.76 -8.94
C GLY A 22 5.52 18.60 -7.94
N GLN A 23 4.68 19.54 -8.38
CA GLN A 23 3.74 20.23 -7.50
C GLN A 23 2.49 19.38 -7.23
N GLN A 24 1.89 19.62 -6.07
CA GLN A 24 0.69 18.94 -5.61
C GLN A 24 -0.50 19.91 -5.62
N LEU A 25 -1.64 19.46 -6.12
CA LEU A 25 -2.91 20.18 -6.02
C LEU A 25 -3.41 20.11 -4.56
N PRO A 26 -3.46 21.23 -3.80
CA PRO A 26 -3.79 21.19 -2.38
C PRO A 26 -5.29 21.31 -2.16
N ILE A 27 -6.00 20.19 -2.09
CA ILE A 27 -7.44 20.17 -1.83
C ILE A 27 -7.69 20.60 -0.37
N SER A 28 -8.44 21.67 -0.19
CA SER A 28 -8.66 22.29 1.12
C SER A 28 -9.90 21.75 1.83
N LYS A 29 -11.02 21.59 1.11
CA LYS A 29 -12.28 21.09 1.66
C LYS A 29 -13.25 20.60 0.58
N ILE A 30 -14.26 19.87 1.04
CA ILE A 30 -15.43 19.48 0.26
C ILE A 30 -16.67 20.01 0.96
N MET A 31 -17.59 20.57 0.17
CA MET A 31 -18.90 20.99 0.65
C MET A 31 -20.00 20.37 -0.20
N VAL A 32 -21.13 20.09 0.42
CA VAL A 32 -22.39 19.72 -0.24
C VAL A 32 -23.47 20.76 0.07
N GLY A 33 -24.44 20.89 -0.83
CA GLY A 33 -25.46 21.93 -0.73
C GLY A 33 -26.80 21.52 -1.32
N SER A 34 -27.79 22.38 -1.07
CA SER A 34 -29.16 22.29 -1.59
C SER A 34 -29.43 23.28 -2.72
N GLY A 35 -28.40 24.01 -3.17
CA GLY A 35 -28.58 25.06 -4.15
C GLY A 35 -28.85 24.52 -5.56
N THR A 36 -29.41 25.39 -6.39
CA THR A 36 -29.65 25.13 -7.81
C THR A 36 -28.98 26.21 -8.63
N ILE A 37 -28.24 25.80 -9.66
CA ILE A 37 -27.56 26.74 -10.56
C ILE A 37 -28.61 27.67 -11.19
N PRO A 38 -28.39 29.01 -11.17
CA PRO A 38 -29.22 29.95 -11.90
C PRO A 38 -29.24 29.65 -13.41
N ASP A 39 -30.38 29.88 -14.06
CA ASP A 39 -30.60 29.49 -15.47
C ASP A 39 -29.60 30.09 -16.48
N ASP A 40 -29.01 31.25 -16.15
CA ASP A 40 -28.07 32.00 -16.99
C ASP A 40 -26.59 31.79 -16.62
N VAL A 41 -26.31 30.95 -15.61
CA VAL A 41 -24.95 30.69 -15.12
C VAL A 41 -24.45 29.33 -15.59
N LYS A 42 -23.24 29.32 -16.15
CA LYS A 42 -22.57 28.06 -16.51
C LYS A 42 -21.96 27.42 -15.26
N PRO A 43 -22.09 26.10 -15.05
CA PRO A 43 -21.49 25.42 -13.91
C PRO A 43 -19.95 25.62 -13.82
N ALA A 44 -19.27 25.78 -14.96
CA ALA A 44 -17.82 26.03 -14.98
C ALA A 44 -17.42 27.42 -14.45
N ALA A 45 -18.33 28.41 -14.51
CA ALA A 45 -18.08 29.77 -14.03
C ALA A 45 -18.34 29.91 -12.52
N MET A 46 -18.79 28.85 -11.85
CA MET A 46 -19.07 28.87 -10.42
C MET A 46 -17.79 29.08 -9.62
N THR A 47 -17.87 29.96 -8.62
CA THR A 47 -16.77 30.23 -7.67
C THR A 47 -17.09 29.75 -6.25
N ALA A 48 -18.35 29.39 -5.99
CA ALA A 48 -18.85 28.86 -4.73
C ALA A 48 -20.08 27.97 -4.99
N LEU A 49 -20.52 27.24 -3.98
CA LEU A 49 -21.85 26.61 -3.99
C LEU A 49 -22.94 27.68 -3.91
N VAL A 50 -24.10 27.40 -4.48
CA VAL A 50 -25.25 28.32 -4.45
C VAL A 50 -25.83 28.37 -3.03
N GLU A 51 -26.01 27.23 -2.39
CA GLU A 51 -26.51 27.09 -1.03
C GLU A 51 -25.75 25.96 -0.32
N PRO A 52 -24.54 26.25 0.22
CA PRO A 52 -23.76 25.27 0.98
C PRO A 52 -24.47 24.90 2.29
N VAL A 53 -24.56 23.61 2.59
CA VAL A 53 -25.29 23.09 3.76
C VAL A 53 -24.36 22.36 4.73
N ALA A 54 -23.51 21.46 4.22
CA ALA A 54 -22.65 20.63 5.07
C ALA A 54 -21.29 20.36 4.43
N ALA A 55 -20.33 19.99 5.28
CA ALA A 55 -19.04 19.47 4.83
C ALA A 55 -19.19 18.04 4.30
N GLY A 56 -18.43 17.72 3.26
CA GLY A 56 -18.20 16.35 2.81
C GLY A 56 -16.77 15.90 3.14
N THR A 57 -16.47 14.65 2.86
CA THR A 57 -15.12 14.06 2.91
C THR A 57 -14.80 13.37 1.58
N SER A 58 -13.65 12.71 1.50
CA SER A 58 -13.30 11.86 0.38
C SER A 58 -12.44 10.67 0.77
N THR A 59 -12.26 9.76 -0.20
CA THR A 59 -11.12 8.85 -0.19
C THR A 59 -9.82 9.62 -0.45
N ALA A 60 -8.68 9.03 -0.11
CA ALA A 60 -7.39 9.55 -0.53
C ALA A 60 -7.35 9.63 -2.07
N PRO A 61 -6.95 10.76 -2.66
CA PRO A 61 -6.84 10.89 -4.11
C PRO A 61 -5.78 9.93 -4.66
N VAL A 62 -6.16 9.18 -5.67
CA VAL A 62 -5.29 8.24 -6.38
C VAL A 62 -4.89 8.86 -7.71
N TYR A 63 -3.60 8.90 -7.96
CA TYR A 63 -3.05 9.32 -9.23
C TYR A 63 -3.04 8.16 -10.22
N ASP A 64 -3.58 8.39 -11.42
CA ASP A 64 -3.59 7.45 -12.54
C ASP A 64 -3.23 8.19 -13.83
N GLY A 65 -1.94 8.15 -14.18
CA GLY A 65 -1.40 8.70 -15.43
C GLY A 65 -1.47 10.22 -15.48
N ALA A 66 -2.53 10.78 -16.08
CA ALA A 66 -2.77 12.22 -16.16
C ALA A 66 -3.99 12.67 -15.33
N SER A 67 -4.58 11.75 -14.57
CA SER A 67 -5.83 11.95 -13.86
C SER A 67 -5.71 11.67 -12.37
N VAL A 68 -6.51 12.38 -11.60
CA VAL A 68 -6.71 12.18 -10.16
C VAL A 68 -8.10 11.65 -9.98
N ARG A 69 -8.21 10.51 -9.31
CA ARG A 69 -9.49 9.89 -8.95
C ARG A 69 -9.67 9.91 -7.44
N MET A 70 -10.87 10.28 -7.02
CA MET A 70 -11.29 10.23 -5.63
C MET A 70 -12.80 10.04 -5.57
N ILE A 71 -13.29 9.50 -4.47
CA ILE A 71 -14.73 9.46 -4.20
C ILE A 71 -15.02 10.57 -3.21
N VAL A 72 -15.83 11.53 -3.63
CA VAL A 72 -16.44 12.50 -2.72
C VAL A 72 -17.55 11.79 -1.97
N GLU A 73 -17.57 11.92 -0.65
CA GLU A 73 -18.54 11.26 0.21
C GLU A 73 -19.20 12.27 1.15
N TYR A 74 -20.53 12.33 1.12
CA TYR A 74 -21.31 12.91 2.21
C TYR A 74 -21.75 11.78 3.14
N ARG A 75 -21.63 12.01 4.44
CA ARG A 75 -22.19 11.14 5.48
C ARG A 75 -22.96 12.00 6.47
N SER A 76 -24.13 11.51 6.89
CA SER A 76 -24.97 12.25 7.83
C SER A 76 -24.34 12.43 9.21
N ASP A 77 -23.33 11.63 9.59
CA ASP A 77 -22.67 11.66 10.91
C ASP A 77 -21.36 12.48 10.94
N LEU A 78 -20.92 13.04 9.82
CA LEU A 78 -19.71 13.88 9.76
C LEU A 78 -19.87 15.12 10.64
N ASN A 79 -18.79 15.50 11.33
CA ASN A 79 -18.71 16.71 12.17
C ASN A 79 -19.82 16.83 13.22
N GLY A 80 -20.30 15.70 13.77
CA GLY A 80 -21.40 15.67 14.74
C GLY A 80 -22.79 15.57 14.10
N GLY A 81 -22.87 15.63 12.78
CA GLY A 81 -24.07 15.42 11.98
C GLY A 81 -25.06 16.58 12.01
N LEU A 82 -25.87 16.70 10.96
CA LEU A 82 -26.96 17.67 10.91
C LEU A 82 -28.18 17.16 11.70
N ASP A 83 -28.90 18.09 12.32
CA ASP A 83 -30.13 17.83 13.07
C ASP A 83 -31.37 17.70 12.17
N HIS A 84 -31.27 18.06 10.89
CA HIS A 84 -32.31 17.93 9.88
C HIS A 84 -31.79 17.31 8.59
N GLY A 85 -32.70 16.70 7.82
CA GLY A 85 -32.41 16.24 6.48
C GLY A 85 -32.56 17.35 5.45
N PHE A 86 -31.91 17.20 4.30
CA PHE A 86 -31.99 18.17 3.20
C PHE A 86 -31.93 17.46 1.85
N TRP A 87 -32.31 18.17 0.80
CA TRP A 87 -32.17 17.69 -0.57
C TRP A 87 -30.79 18.08 -1.10
N LEU A 88 -29.87 17.11 -1.16
CA LEU A 88 -28.55 17.29 -1.75
C LEU A 88 -28.72 17.51 -3.26
N ARG A 89 -28.24 18.64 -3.73
CA ARG A 89 -28.35 19.10 -5.13
C ARG A 89 -27.03 19.48 -5.74
N GLU A 90 -26.07 19.90 -4.94
CA GLU A 90 -24.75 20.31 -5.40
C GLU A 90 -23.65 19.82 -4.46
N PHE A 91 -22.44 19.71 -4.99
CA PHE A 91 -21.23 19.59 -4.21
C PHE A 91 -20.08 20.35 -4.86
N GLY A 92 -19.09 20.71 -4.08
CA GLY A 92 -17.88 21.37 -4.56
C GLY A 92 -16.64 20.84 -3.89
N VAL A 93 -15.57 20.73 -4.67
CA VAL A 93 -14.21 20.45 -4.21
C VAL A 93 -13.43 21.76 -4.29
N PHE A 94 -12.82 22.16 -3.19
CA PHE A 94 -12.05 23.38 -3.06
C PHE A 94 -10.56 23.07 -2.93
N ALA A 95 -9.71 23.98 -3.40
CA ALA A 95 -8.27 23.89 -3.26
C ALA A 95 -7.65 25.26 -2.98
N PHE A 96 -6.46 25.27 -2.39
CA PHE A 96 -5.70 26.51 -2.20
C PHE A 96 -4.93 26.88 -3.47
N ASP A 97 -5.32 27.99 -4.10
CA ASP A 97 -4.52 28.68 -5.11
C ASP A 97 -3.54 29.64 -4.41
N PRO A 98 -2.25 29.62 -4.78
CA PRO A 98 -1.23 30.45 -4.13
C PRO A 98 -1.46 31.96 -4.29
N ASP A 99 -2.18 32.39 -5.33
CA ASP A 99 -2.43 33.79 -5.65
C ASP A 99 -3.83 34.24 -5.17
N LYS A 100 -4.81 33.34 -5.20
CA LYS A 100 -6.23 33.65 -4.95
C LYS A 100 -6.76 33.15 -3.60
N GLY A 101 -5.98 32.34 -2.89
CA GLY A 101 -6.44 31.64 -1.69
C GLY A 101 -7.34 30.46 -2.05
N GLU A 102 -8.32 30.15 -1.20
CA GLU A 102 -9.22 29.02 -1.44
C GLU A 102 -10.16 29.27 -2.62
N VAL A 103 -10.14 28.38 -3.60
CA VAL A 103 -10.98 28.45 -4.82
C VAL A 103 -11.74 27.14 -5.02
N LEU A 104 -12.96 27.26 -5.54
CA LEU A 104 -13.73 26.10 -6.01
C LEU A 104 -13.10 25.60 -7.31
N ILE A 105 -12.61 24.35 -7.32
CA ILE A 105 -11.94 23.75 -8.49
C ILE A 105 -12.82 22.77 -9.26
N TYR A 106 -13.81 22.20 -8.58
CA TYR A 106 -14.71 21.22 -9.16
C TYR A 106 -16.10 21.43 -8.61
N TYR A 107 -17.09 21.52 -9.49
CA TYR A 107 -18.47 21.75 -9.14
C TYR A 107 -19.35 20.64 -9.71
N GLY A 108 -20.17 20.03 -8.86
CA GLY A 108 -21.13 19.00 -9.24
C GLY A 108 -22.56 19.44 -8.97
N THR A 109 -23.43 19.21 -9.95
CA THR A 109 -24.88 19.47 -9.86
C THR A 109 -25.66 18.21 -10.18
N LEU A 110 -26.68 17.95 -9.38
CA LEU A 110 -27.66 16.87 -9.58
C LEU A 110 -28.92 17.36 -10.32
N GLY A 111 -28.97 18.62 -10.75
CA GLY A 111 -30.04 19.17 -11.57
C GLY A 111 -31.44 18.89 -10.99
N ASP A 112 -32.31 18.31 -11.81
CA ASP A 112 -33.68 17.95 -11.41
C ASP A 112 -33.79 16.63 -10.65
N TYR A 113 -32.66 15.99 -10.32
CA TYR A 113 -32.59 14.72 -9.59
C TYR A 113 -31.96 14.90 -8.20
N PRO A 114 -32.55 15.74 -7.33
CA PRO A 114 -32.03 15.93 -5.97
C PRO A 114 -32.10 14.62 -5.20
N GLN A 115 -31.14 14.41 -4.29
CA GLN A 115 -31.13 13.26 -3.41
C GLN A 115 -31.43 13.69 -1.98
N TYR A 116 -32.55 13.23 -1.43
CA TYR A 116 -32.84 13.48 -0.02
C TYR A 116 -31.85 12.72 0.84
N VAL A 117 -31.24 13.42 1.81
CA VAL A 117 -30.41 12.84 2.85
C VAL A 117 -31.02 13.08 4.22
N SER A 118 -31.01 12.07 5.08
CA SER A 118 -31.54 12.20 6.44
C SER A 118 -30.58 12.88 7.39
N ALA A 119 -31.11 13.42 8.49
CA ALA A 119 -30.33 13.84 9.65
C ALA A 119 -29.48 12.67 10.21
N ALA A 120 -28.48 13.00 11.04
CA ALA A 120 -27.77 11.99 11.80
C ALA A 120 -28.74 11.20 12.70
N SER A 121 -28.55 9.89 12.78
CA SER A 121 -29.36 9.03 13.64
C SER A 121 -28.51 7.90 14.23
N ASN A 122 -28.92 7.39 15.39
CA ASN A 122 -28.27 6.24 16.00
C ASN A 122 -28.68 4.90 15.36
N THR A 123 -29.64 4.91 14.44
CA THR A 123 -30.17 3.69 13.79
C THR A 123 -29.58 3.45 12.40
N GLY A 124 -28.90 4.45 11.83
CA GLY A 124 -28.25 4.34 10.53
C GLY A 124 -27.63 5.67 10.06
N VAL A 125 -26.63 5.56 9.21
CA VAL A 125 -25.94 6.68 8.57
C VAL A 125 -26.34 6.72 7.10
N ASP A 126 -26.77 7.88 6.61
CA ASP A 126 -27.01 8.08 5.18
C ASP A 126 -25.69 8.50 4.52
N VAL A 127 -25.32 7.80 3.46
CA VAL A 127 -24.03 7.96 2.77
C VAL A 127 -24.27 8.18 1.29
N ARG A 128 -23.69 9.24 0.73
CA ARG A 128 -23.74 9.57 -0.70
C ARG A 128 -22.35 9.68 -1.27
N ARG A 129 -22.09 8.91 -2.32
CA ARG A 129 -20.79 8.81 -2.97
C ARG A 129 -20.87 9.34 -4.39
N PHE A 130 -19.95 10.24 -4.71
CA PHE A 130 -19.80 10.81 -6.04
C PHE A 130 -18.37 10.55 -6.51
N PRO A 131 -18.16 9.63 -7.46
CA PRO A 131 -16.83 9.42 -8.03
C PRO A 131 -16.44 10.66 -8.84
N VAL A 132 -15.26 11.20 -8.53
CA VAL A 132 -14.71 12.39 -9.15
C VAL A 132 -13.40 12.02 -9.84
N CYS A 133 -13.25 12.52 -11.06
CA CYS A 133 -12.03 12.42 -11.84
C CYS A 133 -11.64 13.82 -12.31
N ILE A 134 -10.45 14.28 -11.94
CA ILE A 134 -9.88 15.57 -12.35
C ILE A 134 -8.63 15.28 -13.17
N VAL A 135 -8.60 15.73 -14.42
CA VAL A 135 -7.42 15.61 -15.28
C VAL A 135 -6.48 16.76 -14.95
N ILE A 136 -5.28 16.45 -14.44
CA ILE A 136 -4.29 17.46 -14.03
C ILE A 136 -3.04 17.47 -14.92
N GLY A 137 -2.72 16.36 -15.59
CA GLY A 137 -1.49 16.21 -16.38
C GLY A 137 -0.47 15.24 -15.77
N GLU A 138 0.54 14.87 -16.56
CA GLU A 138 1.57 13.90 -16.16
C GLU A 138 2.61 14.53 -15.21
N GLY A 139 3.09 13.75 -14.24
CA GLY A 139 4.13 14.16 -13.28
C GLY A 139 3.65 15.12 -12.18
N LEU A 140 2.35 15.26 -11.96
CA LEU A 140 1.76 16.09 -10.91
C LEU A 140 1.18 15.23 -9.78
N GLY A 141 1.13 15.78 -8.57
CA GLY A 141 0.56 15.11 -7.39
C GLY A 141 -0.68 15.80 -6.84
N VAL A 142 -1.25 15.24 -5.76
CA VAL A 142 -2.37 15.82 -5.02
C VAL A 142 -2.12 15.69 -3.53
N THR A 143 -2.46 16.74 -2.80
CA THR A 143 -2.51 16.75 -1.33
C THR A 143 -3.90 17.10 -0.86
N VAL A 144 -4.21 16.68 0.36
CA VAL A 144 -5.50 16.92 0.99
C VAL A 144 -5.25 17.46 2.40
N ASP A 145 -5.79 18.64 2.69
CA ASP A 145 -5.63 19.33 3.97
C ASP A 145 -6.72 18.95 5.00
N TYR A 146 -7.62 18.02 4.63
CA TYR A 146 -8.59 17.39 5.53
C TYR A 146 -8.32 15.89 5.68
N LYS A 147 -8.86 15.29 6.75
CA LYS A 147 -8.78 13.84 6.94
C LYS A 147 -9.72 13.14 5.96
N CYS A 148 -9.16 12.26 5.13
CA CYS A 148 -9.93 11.38 4.27
C CYS A 148 -10.64 10.33 5.12
N GLU A 149 -11.95 10.47 5.33
CA GLU A 149 -12.77 9.65 6.23
C GLU A 149 -13.85 8.86 5.48
N ALA A 150 -13.70 8.73 4.16
CA ALA A 150 -14.62 7.92 3.36
C ALA A 150 -14.55 6.44 3.76
N TRP A 151 -15.71 5.79 3.80
CA TRP A 151 -15.76 4.35 4.09
C TRP A 151 -15.17 3.51 2.94
N MET A 152 -14.71 2.31 3.23
CA MET A 152 -14.31 1.32 2.23
C MET A 152 -15.40 0.25 2.09
N THR A 153 -15.71 -0.16 0.86
CA THR A 153 -16.52 -1.36 0.60
C THR A 153 -15.70 -2.64 0.85
N ALA A 154 -16.37 -3.79 0.92
CA ALA A 154 -15.67 -5.07 1.05
C ALA A 154 -14.73 -5.31 -0.15
N GLU A 155 -15.18 -4.94 -1.34
CA GLU A 155 -14.43 -5.01 -2.59
C GLU A 155 -13.21 -4.07 -2.57
N ASP A 156 -13.35 -2.84 -2.05
CA ASP A 156 -12.22 -1.91 -1.88
C ASP A 156 -11.14 -2.50 -0.96
N VAL A 157 -11.55 -3.15 0.13
CA VAL A 157 -10.63 -3.80 1.08
C VAL A 157 -9.95 -5.01 0.45
N GLU A 158 -10.69 -5.86 -0.28
CA GLU A 158 -10.13 -7.01 -0.98
C GLU A 158 -9.07 -6.58 -2.00
N GLN A 159 -9.36 -5.54 -2.78
CA GLN A 159 -8.41 -4.98 -3.74
C GLN A 159 -7.18 -4.41 -3.04
N TYR A 160 -7.36 -3.63 -1.97
CA TYR A 160 -6.24 -3.08 -1.19
C TYR A 160 -5.35 -4.19 -0.61
N CYS A 161 -5.95 -5.24 -0.06
CA CYS A 161 -5.24 -6.40 0.44
C CYS A 161 -4.42 -7.09 -0.65
N SER A 162 -4.99 -7.24 -1.84
CA SER A 162 -4.36 -7.99 -2.94
C SER A 162 -3.25 -7.21 -3.66
N VAL A 163 -3.46 -5.90 -3.88
CA VAL A 163 -2.56 -5.07 -4.69
C VAL A 163 -1.48 -4.40 -3.84
N THR A 164 -1.79 -4.09 -2.58
CA THR A 164 -0.86 -3.33 -1.71
C THR A 164 -0.29 -4.21 -0.60
N MET A 165 -1.16 -4.84 0.19
CA MET A 165 -0.70 -5.55 1.40
C MET A 165 0.03 -6.85 1.07
N LEU A 166 -0.49 -7.66 0.15
CA LEU A 166 0.13 -8.94 -0.20
C LEU A 166 1.55 -8.75 -0.77
N PRO A 167 1.81 -7.84 -1.73
CA PRO A 167 3.18 -7.58 -2.18
C PRO A 167 4.11 -7.08 -1.06
N ALA A 168 3.60 -6.26 -0.14
CA ALA A 168 4.39 -5.81 1.01
C ALA A 168 4.76 -6.98 1.93
N PHE A 169 3.81 -7.87 2.24
CA PHE A 169 4.07 -9.07 3.02
C PHE A 169 5.03 -10.03 2.32
N LEU A 170 4.88 -10.24 1.01
CA LEU A 170 5.80 -11.08 0.24
C LEU A 170 7.22 -10.51 0.26
N LYS A 171 7.38 -9.18 0.22
CA LYS A 171 8.69 -8.53 0.33
C LYS A 171 9.33 -8.74 1.70
N GLU A 172 8.57 -8.62 2.79
CA GLU A 172 9.10 -8.89 4.13
C GLU A 172 9.38 -10.39 4.34
N ALA A 173 8.53 -11.27 3.82
CA ALA A 173 8.79 -12.71 3.84
C ALA A 173 10.07 -13.07 3.07
N GLN A 174 10.30 -12.44 1.91
CA GLN A 174 11.52 -12.66 1.15
C GLN A 174 12.77 -12.26 1.94
N LYS A 175 12.74 -11.13 2.67
CA LYS A 175 13.87 -10.75 3.53
C LYS A 175 14.18 -11.79 4.61
N LEU A 176 13.15 -12.41 5.19
CA LEU A 176 13.33 -13.47 6.19
C LEU A 176 13.94 -14.72 5.55
N VAL A 177 13.51 -15.08 4.34
CA VAL A 177 14.10 -16.18 3.57
C VAL A 177 15.55 -15.89 3.22
N ASP A 178 15.87 -14.69 2.76
CA ASP A 178 17.23 -14.28 2.44
C ASP A 178 18.12 -14.34 3.68
N ALA A 179 17.66 -13.81 4.81
CA ALA A 179 18.39 -13.86 6.07
C ALA A 179 18.65 -15.30 6.56
N HIS A 180 17.67 -16.20 6.40
CA HIS A 180 17.85 -17.62 6.70
C HIS A 180 18.85 -18.29 5.74
N ASN A 181 18.86 -17.93 4.46
CA ASN A 181 19.77 -18.53 3.47
C ASN A 181 21.23 -18.08 3.66
N ASP A 182 21.43 -16.85 4.14
CA ASP A 182 22.76 -16.31 4.44
C ASP A 182 23.29 -16.78 5.81
N ASP A 183 22.44 -17.36 6.66
CA ASP A 183 22.83 -17.89 7.96
C ASP A 183 23.51 -19.26 7.80
N GLU A 184 24.82 -19.28 8.04
CA GLU A 184 25.63 -20.50 8.02
C GLU A 184 25.10 -21.57 8.99
N GLU A 185 24.36 -21.23 10.04
CA GLU A 185 23.87 -22.17 11.04
C GLU A 185 22.42 -22.67 10.74
N ALA A 186 21.76 -22.14 9.71
CA ALA A 186 20.36 -22.45 9.41
C ALA A 186 20.08 -23.92 9.05
N HIS A 187 21.11 -24.67 8.65
CA HIS A 187 20.98 -26.01 8.06
C HIS A 187 21.81 -27.10 8.75
N HIS A 188 21.93 -27.03 10.07
CA HIS A 188 22.69 -28.00 10.87
C HIS A 188 22.44 -29.49 10.55
N PRO A 189 21.19 -29.99 10.43
CA PRO A 189 20.99 -31.40 10.13
C PRO A 189 21.58 -31.81 8.77
N ILE A 190 21.52 -30.92 7.77
CA ILE A 190 22.08 -31.14 6.44
C ILE A 190 23.61 -31.10 6.51
N GLN A 191 24.20 -30.13 7.21
CA GLN A 191 25.64 -30.01 7.41
C GLN A 191 26.23 -31.25 8.10
N ASN A 192 25.54 -31.77 9.12
CA ASN A 192 25.94 -33.00 9.81
C ASN A 192 25.90 -34.21 8.86
N SER A 193 24.87 -34.31 8.02
CA SER A 193 24.74 -35.38 7.04
C SER A 193 25.84 -35.32 5.97
N ILE A 194 26.20 -34.12 5.49
CA ILE A 194 27.31 -33.90 4.56
C ILE A 194 28.65 -34.27 5.21
N SER A 195 28.83 -33.93 6.49
CA SER A 195 30.04 -34.27 7.24
C SER A 195 30.21 -35.78 7.40
N ASP A 196 29.13 -36.52 7.67
CA ASP A 196 29.14 -37.99 7.70
C ASP A 196 29.53 -38.58 6.34
N VAL A 197 28.92 -38.11 5.26
CA VAL A 197 29.24 -38.55 3.89
C VAL A 197 30.71 -38.27 3.56
N SER A 198 31.22 -37.10 3.93
CA SER A 198 32.61 -36.71 3.70
C SER A 198 33.58 -37.62 4.47
N ALA A 199 33.27 -37.96 5.72
CA ALA A 199 34.06 -38.89 6.51
C ALA A 199 34.09 -40.30 5.88
N ARG A 200 32.94 -40.79 5.40
CA ARG A 200 32.85 -42.08 4.71
C ARG A 200 33.62 -42.10 3.39
N LEU A 201 33.59 -41.00 2.63
CA LEU A 201 34.36 -40.87 1.39
C LEU A 201 35.86 -40.86 1.67
N ALA A 202 36.32 -40.08 2.66
CA ALA A 202 37.72 -40.05 3.05
C ALA A 202 38.25 -41.43 3.47
N LEU A 203 37.42 -42.24 4.15
CA LEU A 203 37.76 -43.62 4.47
C LEU A 203 37.90 -44.49 3.22
N LEU A 204 36.98 -44.38 2.26
CA LEU A 204 37.07 -45.11 0.99
C LEU A 204 38.33 -44.72 0.21
N GLU A 205 38.61 -43.43 0.09
CA GLU A 205 39.82 -42.93 -0.58
C GLU A 205 41.09 -43.47 0.06
N LEU A 206 41.14 -43.52 1.40
CA LEU A 206 42.26 -44.12 2.12
C LEU A 206 42.43 -45.59 1.78
N MET A 207 41.35 -46.37 1.76
CA MET A 207 41.38 -47.80 1.41
C MET A 207 41.87 -48.06 -0.02
N PHE A 208 41.53 -47.20 -0.97
CA PHE A 208 41.95 -47.37 -2.37
C PHE A 208 43.38 -46.86 -2.63
N ASN A 209 43.81 -45.80 -1.95
CA ASN A 209 45.14 -45.18 -2.16
C ASN A 209 46.26 -45.81 -1.32
N THR A 210 45.92 -46.59 -0.30
CA THR A 210 46.90 -47.36 0.47
C THR A 210 46.74 -48.83 0.14
N SER A 211 47.83 -49.56 -0.12
CA SER A 211 47.81 -51.01 -0.39
C SER A 211 47.50 -51.83 0.88
N VAL A 212 46.44 -51.48 1.60
CA VAL A 212 45.98 -52.18 2.80
C VAL A 212 45.21 -53.41 2.34
N THR A 213 45.87 -54.58 2.40
CA THR A 213 45.32 -55.87 1.97
C THR A 213 44.54 -56.61 3.08
N GLY A 214 44.21 -55.94 4.19
CA GLY A 214 43.47 -56.50 5.32
C GLY A 214 42.24 -55.66 5.69
N ASN A 215 41.24 -56.26 6.36
CA ASN A 215 40.04 -55.56 6.79
C ASN A 215 40.39 -54.40 7.75
N PRO A 216 40.16 -53.14 7.37
CA PRO A 216 40.37 -52.03 8.30
C PRO A 216 39.27 -52.07 9.36
N PHE A 217 39.67 -52.07 10.63
CA PHE A 217 38.76 -51.88 11.76
C PHE A 217 39.21 -50.68 12.58
N THR A 218 38.25 -49.87 13.01
CA THR A 218 38.48 -48.75 13.92
C THR A 218 37.96 -49.14 15.30
N VAL A 219 38.81 -49.04 16.32
CA VAL A 219 38.40 -49.17 17.73
C VAL A 219 38.64 -47.82 18.40
N THR A 220 37.61 -47.27 19.03
CA THR A 220 37.70 -46.03 19.79
C THR A 220 37.83 -46.37 21.27
N PHE A 221 38.84 -45.82 21.96
CA PHE A 221 39.05 -46.00 23.40
C PHE A 221 38.70 -44.70 24.14
N GLU A 222 38.09 -44.80 25.33
CA GLU A 222 37.88 -43.63 26.21
C GLU A 222 39.22 -43.10 26.76
N THR A 223 40.17 -43.98 27.05
CA THR A 223 41.54 -43.61 27.47
C THR A 223 42.57 -44.51 26.78
N LEU A 224 43.81 -44.02 26.65
CA LEU A 224 44.92 -44.79 26.09
C LEU A 224 45.66 -45.65 27.14
N ASP A 225 45.11 -45.74 28.36
CA ASP A 225 45.74 -46.47 29.45
C ASP A 225 45.85 -47.97 29.09
N GLY A 226 47.08 -48.47 29.06
CA GLY A 226 47.39 -49.87 28.75
C GLY A 226 47.34 -50.24 27.26
N THR A 227 47.16 -49.28 26.35
CA THR A 227 47.22 -49.54 24.90
C THR A 227 48.68 -49.66 24.45
N VAL A 228 49.04 -50.81 23.87
CA VAL A 228 50.36 -51.02 23.25
C VAL A 228 50.18 -50.95 21.73
N VAL A 229 50.85 -49.99 21.08
CA VAL A 229 50.86 -49.87 19.63
C VAL A 229 52.22 -50.31 19.11
N GLU A 230 52.25 -51.34 18.27
CA GLU A 230 53.45 -51.86 17.63
C GLU A 230 53.44 -51.50 16.13
N GLY A 231 54.58 -51.09 15.58
CA GLY A 231 54.72 -50.72 14.16
C GLY A 231 55.82 -49.70 13.91
N VAL A 232 55.98 -49.28 12.66
CA VAL A 232 56.95 -48.26 12.23
C VAL A 232 56.27 -46.90 12.24
N TRP A 233 56.86 -45.93 12.94
CA TRP A 233 56.39 -44.56 12.94
C TRP A 233 56.75 -43.85 11.62
N ASN A 234 55.75 -43.57 10.79
CA ASN A 234 55.92 -42.75 9.60
C ASN A 234 55.84 -41.27 9.98
N THR A 235 57.00 -40.60 10.02
CA THR A 235 57.11 -39.21 10.51
C THR A 235 56.42 -38.21 9.60
N THR A 236 56.45 -38.43 8.28
CA THR A 236 55.82 -37.55 7.28
C THR A 236 54.30 -37.65 7.34
N ALA A 237 53.77 -38.88 7.44
CA ALA A 237 52.33 -39.13 7.47
C ALA A 237 51.71 -39.04 8.87
N LYS A 238 52.53 -38.89 9.92
CA LYS A 238 52.12 -38.84 11.33
C LYS A 238 51.22 -40.02 11.76
N ARG A 239 51.56 -41.25 11.34
CA ARG A 239 50.83 -42.47 11.70
C ARG A 239 51.78 -43.66 11.92
N ILE A 240 51.30 -44.67 12.65
CA ILE A 240 52.00 -45.96 12.79
C ILE A 240 51.55 -46.87 11.64
N GLU A 241 52.52 -47.48 10.95
CA GLU A 241 52.33 -48.42 9.84
C GLU A 241 52.84 -49.81 10.27
N PHE A 242 52.20 -50.88 9.78
CA PHE A 242 52.60 -52.27 10.04
C PHE A 242 53.41 -52.83 8.88
#